data_AF-A0A2D9C4U6-F1
#
_entry.id   AF-A0A2D9C4U6-F1
#
_cell.length_a   1.000
_cell.length_b   1.000
_cell.length_c   1.000
_cell.angle_alpha   90.00
_cell.angle_beta   90.00
_cell.angle_gamma   90.00
#
_symmetry.space_group_name_H-M   'P 1'
#
loop_
_entity.id
_entity.type
_entity.pdbx_description
1 polymer ?
#
loop_
_entity_poly.entity_id
_entity_poly.type
_entity_poly.pdbx_seq_one_letter_code
_entity_poly.pdbx_strand_id
1 'polypeptide(L)'
;MANGGLSKLDYEQQAPTRDVTGDNFAGGPIHFKWEVSDTKWYNPSRSYIRMRCALSKADGSALTKADGIAPNMALCSTLFQSMEFQINNKTVSRIGDFVAQVDALENRLTKSSSWLESVGASTNFWQDSIEVRKAEVSSDGVKSSETPEIVLTNRLALGIPAAATQAYATATGVMTMAGLGTVDLTTIFSAGDVIQLPALTGAPANSAYTIEAVSATTLTLPKAITADVAAAVFDFNKQDNGEEARRVQYFELTWKPPLSIMKIGHCLPTAKFELILNPHNESAYQKYAIESMTDKIANVSRSAVVSPANADFKFRVEDMYYYINTVNGPRADNLSYLIDLENTNCQSDNVPNVSFQQRNFDVSPSTYALTVAYQDTRAGVNSQFSPTKFASFEGTAETSDKVNVDEKLNRFFIQYAGQQFPSPDASPEFVAGKDYTTQRYVDTILNSGSYFNSGGSETIEDWASRGRYYYQVCPKDSHDK
;
A
#
# COMPACT_ATOMS: atom_id res chain seq x y z
N MET A 1 13.36 -19.37 26.97
CA MET A 1 14.53 -18.84 27.70
C MET A 1 14.66 -17.38 27.34
N ALA A 2 14.51 -16.48 28.32
CA ALA A 2 14.69 -15.04 28.08
C ALA A 2 16.19 -14.73 27.97
N ASN A 3 16.57 -14.03 26.90
CA ASN A 3 17.80 -13.34 26.48
C ASN A 3 18.92 -12.99 27.49
N GLY A 4 19.14 -13.74 28.56
CA GLY A 4 20.23 -13.56 29.50
C GLY A 4 21.56 -13.92 28.86
N GLY A 5 22.50 -12.97 28.85
CA GLY A 5 23.85 -13.16 28.28
C GLY A 5 24.00 -12.79 26.80
N LEU A 6 22.98 -12.19 26.18
CA LEU A 6 23.12 -11.62 24.83
C LEU A 6 23.71 -10.21 24.92
N SER A 7 24.75 -9.94 24.13
CA SER A 7 25.44 -8.64 24.06
C SER A 7 25.76 -8.29 22.61
N LYS A 8 26.14 -7.03 22.35
CA LYS A 8 26.60 -6.55 21.04
C LYS A 8 25.68 -6.91 19.86
N LEU A 9 24.64 -6.09 19.68
CA LEU A 9 23.74 -6.21 18.53
C LEU A 9 24.39 -5.60 17.28
N ASP A 10 24.63 -6.42 16.27
CA ASP A 10 25.22 -6.04 14.99
C ASP A 10 24.30 -6.45 13.83
N TYR A 11 24.46 -5.80 12.67
CA TYR A 11 23.82 -6.21 11.42
C TYR A 11 24.86 -6.59 10.39
N GLU A 12 24.66 -7.75 9.76
CA GLU A 12 25.46 -8.24 8.65
C GLU A 12 24.64 -8.17 7.36
N GLN A 13 25.21 -7.56 6.32
CA GLN A 13 24.56 -7.43 5.02
C GLN A 13 24.89 -8.65 4.17
N GLN A 14 23.87 -9.42 3.79
CA GLN A 14 23.98 -10.58 2.93
C GLN A 14 23.43 -10.28 1.54
N ALA A 15 24.28 -10.46 0.53
CA ALA A 15 23.91 -10.34 -0.87
C ALA A 15 23.15 -11.59 -1.36
N PRO A 16 22.26 -11.44 -2.35
CA PRO A 16 21.65 -12.57 -3.03
C PRO A 16 22.71 -13.36 -3.81
N THR A 17 22.52 -14.67 -3.99
CA THR A 17 23.47 -15.54 -4.72
C THR A 17 23.51 -15.29 -6.22
N ARG A 18 22.61 -14.47 -6.76
CA ARG A 18 22.53 -14.07 -8.17
C ARG A 18 22.24 -12.58 -8.28
N ASP A 19 22.48 -12.01 -9.45
CA ASP A 19 22.02 -10.66 -9.75
C ASP A 19 20.48 -10.61 -9.75
N VAL A 20 19.93 -9.58 -9.11
CA VAL A 20 18.50 -9.33 -8.94
C VAL A 20 18.11 -7.93 -9.41
N THR A 21 19.03 -7.22 -10.05
CA THR A 21 18.83 -5.84 -10.48
C THR A 21 18.10 -5.76 -11.83
N GLY A 22 17.28 -4.72 -12.00
CA GLY A 22 16.51 -4.45 -13.21
C GLY A 22 15.72 -5.68 -13.69
N ASP A 23 15.96 -6.06 -14.93
CA ASP A 23 15.24 -7.14 -15.61
C ASP A 23 15.67 -8.54 -15.11
N ASN A 24 16.74 -8.63 -14.32
CA ASN A 24 17.19 -9.90 -13.73
C ASN A 24 16.37 -10.30 -12.50
N PHE A 25 15.54 -9.41 -11.93
CA PHE A 25 14.78 -9.69 -10.72
C PHE A 25 13.93 -10.96 -10.85
N ALA A 26 13.18 -11.12 -11.95
CA ALA A 26 12.30 -12.26 -12.18
C ALA A 26 13.02 -13.55 -12.67
N GLY A 27 14.35 -13.55 -12.73
CA GLY A 27 15.18 -14.61 -13.34
C GLY A 27 15.23 -15.97 -12.60
N GLY A 28 14.41 -16.18 -11.55
CA GLY A 28 14.34 -17.43 -10.79
C GLY A 28 14.41 -17.24 -9.28
N PRO A 29 14.61 -18.30 -8.49
CA PRO A 29 14.73 -18.21 -7.04
C PRO A 29 15.89 -17.31 -6.61
N ILE A 30 15.69 -16.56 -5.53
CA ILE A 30 16.69 -15.67 -4.92
C ILE A 30 17.07 -16.28 -3.57
N HIS A 31 18.34 -16.65 -3.43
CA HIS A 31 18.85 -17.25 -2.20
C HIS A 31 19.71 -16.26 -1.43
N PHE A 32 19.46 -16.16 -0.12
CA PHE A 32 20.37 -15.54 0.84
C PHE A 32 20.88 -16.64 1.76
N LYS A 33 22.18 -16.93 1.70
CA LYS A 33 22.82 -17.99 2.47
C LYS A 33 23.80 -17.37 3.45
N TRP A 34 23.70 -17.74 4.73
CA TRP A 34 24.65 -17.32 5.75
C TRP A 34 24.85 -18.40 6.79
N GLU A 35 25.94 -18.27 7.54
CA GLU A 35 26.26 -19.15 8.64
C GLU A 35 26.60 -18.30 9.85
N VAL A 36 26.08 -18.70 11.00
CA VAL A 36 26.45 -18.10 12.27
C VAL A 36 27.21 -19.14 13.06
N SER A 37 28.36 -18.77 13.62
CA SER A 37 29.28 -19.69 14.31
C SER A 37 29.81 -19.12 15.64
N ASP A 38 30.40 -19.99 16.46
CA ASP A 38 31.07 -19.67 17.72
C ASP A 38 30.13 -19.02 18.76
N THR A 39 30.36 -17.75 19.08
CA THR A 39 29.60 -16.98 20.07
C THR A 39 28.53 -16.11 19.41
N LYS A 40 28.39 -16.11 18.09
CA LYS A 40 27.33 -15.35 17.41
C LYS A 40 26.03 -16.15 17.38
N TRP A 41 24.92 -15.44 17.54
CA TRP A 41 23.56 -15.95 17.47
C TRP A 41 22.75 -15.07 16.50
N TYR A 42 21.85 -15.68 15.74
CA TYR A 42 20.99 -15.02 14.75
C TYR A 42 19.66 -14.59 15.38
N ASN A 43 19.19 -13.38 15.13
CA ASN A 43 17.87 -12.92 15.56
C ASN A 43 16.93 -12.71 14.37
N PRO A 44 16.04 -13.68 14.07
CA PRO A 44 15.10 -13.56 12.96
C PRO A 44 14.14 -12.37 13.11
N SER A 45 13.64 -12.11 14.32
CA SER A 45 12.59 -11.10 14.54
C SER A 45 12.99 -9.66 14.21
N ARG A 46 14.31 -9.39 14.24
CA ARG A 46 14.93 -8.09 13.94
C ARG A 46 15.63 -8.04 12.58
N SER A 47 15.68 -9.16 11.87
CA SER A 47 16.27 -9.21 10.53
C SER A 47 15.25 -8.79 9.49
N TYR A 48 15.71 -8.15 8.42
CA TYR A 48 14.84 -7.58 7.40
C TYR A 48 15.53 -7.55 6.04
N ILE A 49 14.74 -7.48 4.98
CA ILE A 49 15.20 -7.20 3.63
C ILE A 49 15.12 -5.71 3.41
N ARG A 50 16.21 -5.14 2.87
CA ARG A 50 16.20 -3.81 2.28
C ARG A 50 16.16 -3.97 0.77
N MET A 51 15.21 -3.31 0.12
CA MET A 51 15.09 -3.32 -1.33
C MET A 51 15.00 -1.88 -1.82
N ARG A 52 15.79 -1.53 -2.84
CA ARG A 52 15.65 -0.26 -3.56
C ARG A 52 14.95 -0.49 -4.87
N CYS A 53 14.01 0.38 -5.19
CA CYS A 53 13.17 0.27 -6.36
C CYS A 53 13.12 1.60 -7.11
N ALA A 54 12.79 1.50 -8.40
CA ALA A 54 12.47 2.62 -9.26
C ALA A 54 11.08 2.42 -9.88
N LEU A 55 10.25 3.46 -9.86
CA LEU A 55 8.94 3.50 -10.49
C LEU A 55 8.82 4.75 -11.36
N SER A 56 8.60 4.56 -12.66
CA SER A 56 8.58 5.65 -13.64
C SER A 56 7.51 5.44 -14.71
N LYS A 57 7.30 6.45 -15.55
CA LYS A 57 6.66 6.29 -16.86
C LYS A 57 7.45 5.29 -17.71
N ALA A 58 6.82 4.76 -18.75
CA ALA A 58 7.43 3.77 -19.63
C ALA A 58 8.70 4.26 -20.34
N ASP A 59 8.83 5.58 -20.54
CA ASP A 59 10.00 6.26 -21.13
C ASP A 59 11.10 6.60 -20.10
N GLY A 60 10.88 6.27 -18.82
CA GLY A 60 11.82 6.55 -17.73
C GLY A 60 11.64 7.90 -17.04
N SER A 61 10.75 8.77 -17.55
CA SER A 61 10.44 10.05 -16.89
C SER A 61 9.60 9.86 -15.63
N ALA A 62 9.57 10.87 -14.76
CA ALA A 62 8.85 10.81 -13.49
C ALA A 62 7.33 10.68 -13.72
N LEU A 63 6.65 9.96 -12.82
CA LEU A 63 5.19 9.88 -12.80
C LEU A 63 4.58 11.24 -12.42
N THR A 64 3.35 11.46 -12.85
CA THR A 64 2.47 12.57 -12.48
C THR A 64 1.16 12.00 -11.93
N LYS A 65 0.41 12.76 -11.14
CA LYS A 65 -0.86 12.31 -10.55
C LYS A 65 -1.86 11.88 -11.63
N ALA A 66 -1.81 12.51 -12.82
CA ALA A 66 -2.65 12.19 -13.96
C ALA A 66 -2.41 10.78 -14.53
N ASP A 67 -1.23 10.20 -14.32
CA ASP A 67 -0.93 8.84 -14.79
C ASP A 67 -1.74 7.78 -14.02
N GLY A 68 -2.21 8.12 -12.81
CA GLY A 68 -3.08 7.26 -12.01
C GLY A 68 -2.39 5.99 -11.51
N ILE A 69 -1.09 6.06 -11.22
CA ILE A 69 -0.25 4.94 -10.78
C ILE A 69 0.30 5.21 -9.38
N ALA A 70 0.17 4.24 -8.48
CA ALA A 70 0.78 4.25 -7.16
C ALA A 70 1.53 2.94 -6.89
N PRO A 71 2.53 2.92 -5.99
CA PRO A 71 3.01 1.66 -5.42
C PRO A 71 1.85 0.88 -4.79
N ASN A 72 1.95 -0.44 -4.84
CA ASN A 72 0.99 -1.29 -4.16
C ASN A 72 1.08 -1.15 -2.63
N MET A 73 -0.03 -1.40 -1.92
CA MET A 73 0.03 -1.52 -0.46
C MET A 73 0.93 -2.69 -0.09
N ALA A 74 1.79 -2.53 0.92
CA ALA A 74 2.75 -3.55 1.31
C ALA A 74 3.66 -4.04 0.16
N LEU A 75 3.99 -3.14 -0.78
CA LEU A 75 4.71 -3.35 -2.04
C LEU A 75 5.68 -4.56 -2.08
N CYS A 76 6.60 -4.67 -1.12
CA CYS A 76 7.65 -5.68 -1.18
C CYS A 76 7.11 -7.12 -1.22
N SER A 77 6.03 -7.43 -0.48
CA SER A 77 5.46 -8.78 -0.45
C SER A 77 4.72 -9.15 -1.74
N THR A 78 4.22 -8.16 -2.49
CA THR A 78 3.53 -8.41 -3.77
C THR A 78 4.46 -8.87 -4.87
N LEU A 79 5.78 -8.69 -4.71
CA LEU A 79 6.77 -9.07 -5.72
C LEU A 79 7.06 -10.57 -5.73
N PHE A 80 6.67 -11.30 -4.69
CA PHE A 80 7.02 -12.71 -4.51
C PHE A 80 5.79 -13.61 -4.54
N GLN A 81 5.89 -14.72 -5.28
CA GLN A 81 4.86 -15.74 -5.31
C GLN A 81 4.94 -16.65 -4.08
N SER A 82 6.16 -17.03 -3.69
CA SER A 82 6.41 -17.98 -2.60
C SER A 82 7.74 -17.72 -1.91
N MET A 83 7.89 -18.26 -0.71
CA MET A 83 9.10 -18.11 0.10
C MET A 83 9.32 -19.27 1.04
N GLU A 84 10.58 -19.49 1.38
CA GLU A 84 11.02 -20.59 2.21
C GLU A 84 12.20 -20.21 3.10
N PHE A 85 12.23 -20.74 4.31
CA PHE A 85 13.38 -20.67 5.21
C PHE A 85 13.89 -22.06 5.52
N GLN A 86 15.20 -22.24 5.40
CA GLN A 86 15.88 -23.49 5.71
C GLN A 86 16.91 -23.32 6.83
N ILE A 87 17.03 -24.35 7.67
CA ILE A 87 18.10 -24.52 8.65
C ILE A 87 18.81 -25.83 8.32
N ASN A 88 20.12 -25.77 8.07
CA ASN A 88 20.94 -26.93 7.69
C ASN A 88 20.32 -27.73 6.53
N ASN A 89 19.89 -27.04 5.47
CA ASN A 89 19.23 -27.60 4.27
C ASN A 89 17.89 -28.31 4.55
N LYS A 90 17.22 -28.02 5.67
CA LYS A 90 15.87 -28.49 5.96
C LYS A 90 14.91 -27.32 6.04
N THR A 91 13.83 -27.39 5.29
CA THR A 91 12.74 -26.42 5.35
C THR A 91 12.10 -26.42 6.73
N VAL A 92 12.07 -25.26 7.39
CA VAL A 92 11.42 -25.07 8.70
C VAL A 92 10.20 -24.15 8.62
N SER A 93 10.16 -23.25 7.63
CA SER A 93 9.06 -22.32 7.41
C SER A 93 8.88 -22.12 5.92
N ARG A 94 7.64 -22.10 5.44
CA ARG A 94 7.33 -21.94 4.02
C ARG A 94 5.96 -21.30 3.85
N ILE A 95 5.86 -20.41 2.87
CA ILE A 95 4.61 -19.95 2.27
C ILE A 95 4.65 -20.39 0.82
N GLY A 96 3.76 -21.32 0.46
CA GLY A 96 3.74 -21.97 -0.86
C GLY A 96 3.21 -21.06 -1.97
N ASP A 97 2.19 -20.26 -1.66
CA ASP A 97 1.55 -19.27 -2.54
C ASP A 97 0.92 -18.17 -1.67
N PHE A 98 0.37 -17.12 -2.30
CA PHE A 98 -0.36 -16.03 -1.65
C PHE A 98 0.44 -15.22 -0.61
N VAL A 99 1.73 -15.01 -0.87
CA VAL A 99 2.62 -14.24 0.02
C VAL A 99 2.05 -12.87 0.38
N ALA A 100 1.52 -12.14 -0.60
CA ALA A 100 0.95 -10.81 -0.41
C ALA A 100 -0.24 -10.84 0.57
N GLN A 101 -1.15 -11.81 0.42
CA GLN A 101 -2.31 -11.98 1.28
C GLN A 101 -1.90 -12.38 2.71
N VAL A 102 -0.92 -13.28 2.83
CA VAL A 102 -0.39 -13.68 4.16
C VAL A 102 0.28 -12.49 4.84
N ASP A 103 1.13 -11.73 4.14
CA ASP A 103 1.78 -10.53 4.68
C ASP A 103 0.76 -9.44 5.09
N ALA A 104 -0.26 -9.22 4.24
CA ALA A 104 -1.37 -8.33 4.52
C ALA A 104 -2.09 -8.69 5.81
N LEU A 105 -2.49 -9.96 5.94
CA LEU A 105 -3.21 -10.45 7.11
C LEU A 105 -2.36 -10.37 8.38
N GLU A 106 -1.12 -10.85 8.33
CA GLU A 106 -0.22 -10.89 9.49
C GLU A 106 0.05 -9.50 10.06
N ASN A 107 0.33 -8.52 9.20
CA ASN A 107 0.58 -7.17 9.67
C ASN A 107 -0.70 -6.52 10.22
N ARG A 108 -1.85 -6.74 9.60
CA ARG A 108 -3.14 -6.20 10.10
C ARG A 108 -3.57 -6.84 11.42
N LEU A 109 -3.25 -8.12 11.65
CA LEU A 109 -3.51 -8.80 12.92
C LEU A 109 -2.55 -8.38 14.04
N THR A 110 -1.28 -8.12 13.73
CA THR A 110 -0.21 -8.01 14.75
C THR A 110 0.33 -6.59 14.95
N LYS A 111 0.20 -5.70 13.97
CA LYS A 111 0.70 -4.32 14.06
C LYS A 111 -0.40 -3.38 14.53
N SER A 112 0.00 -2.35 15.26
CA SER A 112 -0.93 -1.29 15.67
C SER A 112 -1.26 -0.37 14.50
N SER A 113 -2.40 0.33 14.58
CA SER A 113 -2.75 1.40 13.62
C SER A 113 -1.64 2.44 13.55
N SER A 114 -1.16 2.88 14.72
CA SER A 114 -0.04 3.82 14.80
C SER A 114 1.20 3.33 14.06
N TRP A 115 1.50 2.02 14.07
CA TRP A 115 2.61 1.48 13.30
C TRP A 115 2.32 1.50 11.80
N LEU A 116 1.11 1.09 11.38
CA LEU A 116 0.70 1.07 9.97
C LEU A 116 0.75 2.47 9.34
N GLU A 117 0.23 3.47 10.05
CA GLU A 117 0.17 4.86 9.60
C GLU A 117 1.52 5.60 9.63
N SER A 118 2.48 5.13 10.43
CA SER A 118 3.80 5.76 10.55
C SER A 118 4.91 4.96 9.86
N VAL A 119 5.46 3.96 10.57
CA VAL A 119 6.57 3.14 10.12
C VAL A 119 6.17 2.35 8.88
N GLY A 120 5.02 1.68 8.88
CA GLY A 120 4.51 0.91 7.76
C GLY A 120 4.35 1.78 6.50
N ALA A 121 3.63 2.90 6.63
CA ALA A 121 3.44 3.89 5.58
C ALA A 121 4.76 4.36 4.96
N SER A 122 5.78 4.58 5.79
CA SER A 122 7.09 5.10 5.35
C SER A 122 8.01 4.04 4.74
N THR A 123 7.89 2.78 5.17
CA THR A 123 8.85 1.71 4.86
C THR A 123 8.38 0.72 3.80
N ASN A 124 7.06 0.56 3.63
CA ASN A 124 6.50 -0.39 2.68
C ASN A 124 5.10 0.03 2.19
N PHE A 125 4.82 1.33 2.17
CA PHE A 125 3.61 1.89 1.58
C PHE A 125 2.27 1.31 2.15
N TRP A 126 2.17 1.18 3.48
CA TRP A 126 0.97 0.63 4.14
C TRP A 126 -0.26 1.56 4.17
N GLN A 127 -0.18 2.76 3.59
CA GLN A 127 -1.35 3.63 3.43
C GLN A 127 -2.41 2.90 2.60
N ASP A 128 -3.67 2.95 3.04
CA ASP A 128 -4.81 2.33 2.34
C ASP A 128 -5.17 3.08 1.05
N SER A 129 -5.14 4.42 1.12
CA SER A 129 -5.51 5.30 0.02
C SER A 129 -4.48 5.30 -1.11
N ILE A 130 -4.97 4.97 -2.32
CA ILE A 130 -4.16 5.05 -3.54
C ILE A 130 -3.69 6.48 -3.82
N GLU A 131 -4.50 7.49 -3.49
CA GLU A 131 -4.18 8.90 -3.75
C GLU A 131 -2.99 9.38 -2.93
N VAL A 132 -2.90 8.95 -1.66
CA VAL A 132 -1.77 9.25 -0.79
C VAL A 132 -0.48 8.63 -1.35
N ARG A 133 -0.52 7.33 -1.69
CA ARG A 133 0.65 6.64 -2.24
C ARG A 133 1.07 7.18 -3.61
N LYS A 134 0.10 7.56 -4.46
CA LYS A 134 0.32 8.21 -5.75
C LYS A 134 1.05 9.54 -5.56
N ALA A 135 0.63 10.34 -4.58
CA ALA A 135 1.29 11.61 -4.28
C ALA A 135 2.77 11.41 -3.90
N GLU A 136 3.11 10.35 -3.15
CA GLU A 136 4.50 10.10 -2.73
C GLU A 136 5.46 9.83 -3.89
N VAL A 137 4.98 9.31 -5.03
CA VAL A 137 5.83 8.95 -6.18
C VAL A 137 5.67 9.85 -7.41
N SER A 138 4.66 10.72 -7.43
CA SER A 138 4.39 11.62 -8.56
C SER A 138 5.15 12.94 -8.39
N SER A 139 5.69 13.51 -9.46
CA SER A 139 6.43 14.77 -9.45
C SER A 139 5.59 15.99 -9.08
N ASP A 140 4.27 15.90 -9.23
CA ASP A 140 3.24 16.87 -8.84
C ASP A 140 2.47 16.42 -7.58
N GLY A 141 3.06 15.50 -6.81
CA GLY A 141 2.56 14.98 -5.55
C GLY A 141 2.32 16.06 -4.48
N VAL A 142 1.15 16.09 -3.86
CA VAL A 142 0.85 17.01 -2.75
C VAL A 142 0.13 16.19 -1.68
N LYS A 143 0.56 16.31 -0.42
CA LYS A 143 -0.06 15.65 0.72
C LYS A 143 -1.38 16.33 1.04
N SER A 144 -2.41 15.54 1.30
CA SER A 144 -3.62 16.03 1.95
C SER A 144 -3.34 16.20 3.45
N SER A 145 -2.80 17.34 3.87
CA SER A 145 -2.68 17.66 5.29
C SER A 145 -4.01 18.23 5.80
N GLU A 146 -4.42 17.86 7.03
CA GLU A 146 -5.54 18.51 7.72
C GLU A 146 -5.31 20.00 7.99
N THR A 147 -4.05 20.46 7.92
CA THR A 147 -3.66 21.88 8.00
C THR A 147 -2.76 22.23 6.81
N PRO A 148 -3.32 22.69 5.67
CA PRO A 148 -2.55 22.92 4.46
C PRO A 148 -1.52 24.04 4.65
N GLU A 149 -0.25 23.72 4.41
CA GLU A 149 0.73 24.74 4.02
C GLU A 149 0.27 25.35 2.69
N ILE A 150 0.23 26.69 2.63
CA ILE A 150 -0.22 27.43 1.45
C ILE A 150 0.98 27.58 0.51
N VAL A 151 1.01 26.81 -0.57
CA VAL A 151 1.98 26.97 -1.65
C VAL A 151 1.40 27.93 -2.70
N LEU A 152 2.15 28.97 -3.06
CA LEU A 152 1.71 29.99 -4.00
C LEU A 152 2.55 29.91 -5.29
N THR A 153 1.93 29.48 -6.37
CA THR A 153 2.55 29.46 -7.70
C THR A 153 2.16 30.73 -8.46
N ASN A 154 3.12 31.60 -8.74
CA ASN A 154 2.85 32.87 -9.40
C ASN A 154 2.46 32.72 -10.89
N ARG A 155 1.73 33.71 -11.41
CA ARG A 155 1.26 33.76 -12.80
C ARG A 155 2.30 33.39 -13.87
N LEU A 156 3.54 33.86 -13.75
CA LEU A 156 4.58 33.59 -14.74
C LEU A 156 5.08 32.14 -14.67
N ALA A 157 5.16 31.57 -13.46
CA ALA A 157 5.49 30.16 -13.25
C ALA A 157 4.40 29.22 -13.78
N LEU A 158 3.15 29.69 -13.87
CA LEU A 158 2.04 28.98 -14.53
C LEU A 158 2.09 29.08 -16.07
N GLY A 159 3.12 29.70 -16.64
CA GLY A 159 3.27 29.87 -18.09
C GLY A 159 2.37 30.96 -18.69
N ILE A 160 1.64 31.73 -17.89
CA ILE A 160 0.75 32.79 -18.37
C ILE A 160 1.59 34.01 -18.77
N PRO A 161 1.45 34.54 -20.01
CA PRO A 161 2.29 35.62 -20.51
C PRO A 161 2.21 36.89 -19.66
N ALA A 162 3.35 37.59 -19.50
CA ALA A 162 3.41 38.83 -18.72
C ALA A 162 2.44 39.93 -19.23
N ALA A 163 2.18 39.94 -20.53
CA ALA A 163 1.28 40.89 -21.19
C ALA A 163 -0.21 40.49 -21.12
N ALA A 164 -0.54 39.31 -20.60
CA ALA A 164 -1.94 38.88 -20.48
C ALA A 164 -2.68 39.79 -19.49
N THR A 165 -3.87 40.23 -19.88
CA THR A 165 -4.74 41.09 -19.07
C THR A 165 -5.86 40.29 -18.44
N GLN A 166 -6.29 40.69 -17.25
CA GLN A 166 -7.37 40.08 -16.49
C GLN A 166 -8.47 41.12 -16.27
N ALA A 167 -9.73 40.73 -16.44
CA ALA A 167 -10.91 41.56 -16.15
C ALA A 167 -11.90 40.74 -15.33
N TYR A 168 -12.60 41.35 -14.37
CA TYR A 168 -13.60 40.68 -13.55
C TYR A 168 -14.95 41.39 -13.61
N ALA A 169 -16.02 40.62 -13.82
CA ALA A 169 -17.39 41.12 -13.89
C ALA A 169 -18.24 40.59 -12.72
N THR A 170 -18.58 41.46 -11.79
CA THR A 170 -19.35 41.16 -10.56
C THR A 170 -20.70 40.51 -10.83
N ALA A 171 -21.41 40.93 -11.88
CA ALA A 171 -22.72 40.41 -12.24
C ALA A 171 -22.69 38.89 -12.51
N THR A 172 -21.60 38.42 -13.12
CA THR A 172 -21.42 37.03 -13.56
C THR A 172 -20.51 36.23 -12.63
N GLY A 173 -19.64 36.88 -11.87
CA GLY A 173 -18.56 36.23 -11.12
C GLY A 173 -17.40 35.76 -12.01
N VAL A 174 -17.38 36.17 -13.28
CA VAL A 174 -16.40 35.67 -14.25
C VAL A 174 -15.19 36.58 -14.33
N MET A 175 -14.01 36.01 -14.08
CA MET A 175 -12.72 36.58 -14.44
C MET A 175 -12.33 36.10 -15.84
N THR A 176 -12.19 37.05 -16.78
CA THR A 176 -11.75 36.79 -18.15
C THR A 176 -10.28 37.12 -18.28
N MET A 177 -9.49 36.21 -18.85
CA MET A 177 -8.09 36.43 -19.19
C MET A 177 -7.94 36.56 -20.71
N ALA A 178 -7.31 37.63 -21.15
CA ALA A 178 -7.02 37.89 -22.56
C ALA A 178 -5.51 37.97 -22.80
N GLY A 179 -5.06 37.66 -24.02
CA GLY A 179 -3.63 37.65 -24.36
C GLY A 179 -2.88 36.40 -23.89
N LEU A 180 -3.58 35.27 -23.71
CA LEU A 180 -3.00 34.00 -23.24
C LEU A 180 -2.07 33.30 -24.26
N GLY A 181 -2.09 33.71 -25.53
CA GLY A 181 -1.36 33.00 -26.59
C GLY A 181 -1.93 31.60 -26.79
N THR A 182 -1.09 30.57 -26.62
CA THR A 182 -1.48 29.14 -26.72
C THR A 182 -1.85 28.51 -25.37
N VAL A 183 -1.84 29.28 -24.28
CA VAL A 183 -2.13 28.77 -22.94
C VAL A 183 -3.63 28.55 -22.75
N ASP A 184 -4.00 27.36 -22.27
CA ASP A 184 -5.37 26.98 -21.93
C ASP A 184 -5.52 26.88 -20.41
N LEU A 185 -6.39 27.70 -19.80
CA LEU A 185 -6.57 27.72 -18.35
C LEU A 185 -7.12 26.39 -17.79
N THR A 186 -7.79 25.56 -18.60
CA THR A 186 -8.26 24.22 -18.18
C THR A 186 -7.13 23.24 -17.89
N THR A 187 -5.93 23.50 -18.41
CA THR A 187 -4.73 22.70 -18.12
C THR A 187 -4.01 23.15 -16.86
N ILE A 188 -4.36 24.33 -16.32
CA ILE A 188 -3.69 24.94 -15.17
C ILE A 188 -4.58 24.87 -13.92
N PHE A 189 -5.88 25.10 -14.09
CA PHE A 189 -6.85 25.20 -13.02
C PHE A 189 -7.97 24.18 -13.18
N SER A 190 -8.50 23.71 -12.06
CA SER A 190 -9.73 22.93 -11.97
C SER A 190 -10.74 23.63 -11.07
N ALA A 191 -12.04 23.32 -11.23
CA ALA A 191 -13.04 23.75 -10.27
C ALA A 191 -12.69 23.18 -8.88
N GLY A 192 -12.70 24.03 -7.85
CA GLY A 192 -12.22 23.72 -6.49
C GLY A 192 -10.83 24.24 -6.17
N ASP A 193 -10.00 24.56 -7.18
CA ASP A 193 -8.70 25.20 -6.96
C ASP A 193 -8.87 26.60 -6.34
N VAL A 194 -7.85 27.09 -5.64
CA VAL A 194 -7.87 28.43 -5.03
C VAL A 194 -6.97 29.36 -5.83
N ILE A 195 -7.48 30.55 -6.16
CA ILE A 195 -6.69 31.65 -6.72
C ILE A 195 -6.55 32.76 -5.68
N GLN A 196 -5.32 33.20 -5.46
CA GLN A 196 -5.04 34.36 -4.62
C GLN A 196 -4.85 35.58 -5.51
N LEU A 197 -5.70 36.56 -5.31
CA LEU A 197 -5.69 37.82 -6.06
C LEU A 197 -5.02 38.93 -5.25
N PRO A 198 -4.36 39.89 -5.91
CA PRO A 198 -3.74 41.02 -5.24
C PRO A 198 -4.85 41.97 -4.74
N ALA A 199 -4.48 43.12 -4.18
CA ALA A 199 -5.47 44.15 -3.88
C ALA A 199 -6.15 44.62 -5.17
N LEU A 200 -7.44 44.32 -5.31
CA LEU A 200 -8.29 44.80 -6.41
C LEU A 200 -9.31 45.81 -5.88
N THR A 201 -9.83 46.67 -6.75
CA THR A 201 -10.95 47.54 -6.39
C THR A 201 -12.13 46.68 -5.95
N GLY A 202 -12.60 46.86 -4.70
CA GLY A 202 -13.71 46.08 -4.14
C GLY A 202 -13.34 44.70 -3.58
N ALA A 203 -12.05 44.41 -3.40
CA ALA A 203 -11.54 43.20 -2.73
C ALA A 203 -10.39 43.52 -1.75
N PRO A 204 -10.29 42.85 -0.59
CA PRO A 204 -9.13 42.97 0.29
C PRO A 204 -7.85 42.47 -0.39
N ALA A 205 -6.69 43.00 0.01
CA ALA A 205 -5.41 42.56 -0.50
C ALA A 205 -5.14 41.07 -0.21
N ASN A 206 -4.58 40.35 -1.19
CA ASN A 206 -4.16 38.94 -1.07
C ASN A 206 -5.30 37.98 -0.69
N SER A 207 -6.52 38.29 -1.13
CA SER A 207 -7.70 37.47 -0.87
C SER A 207 -7.70 36.21 -1.72
N ALA A 208 -7.97 35.08 -1.07
CA ALA A 208 -8.09 33.77 -1.70
C ALA A 208 -9.56 33.51 -2.12
N TYR A 209 -9.75 33.06 -3.35
CA TYR A 209 -11.06 32.75 -3.92
C TYR A 209 -11.04 31.35 -4.52
N THR A 210 -12.00 30.52 -4.15
CA THR A 210 -12.19 29.18 -4.76
C THR A 210 -12.74 29.34 -6.17
N ILE A 211 -12.22 28.59 -7.14
CA ILE A 211 -12.69 28.60 -8.52
C ILE A 211 -13.92 27.70 -8.63
N GLU A 212 -15.07 28.26 -9.02
CA GLU A 212 -16.33 27.53 -9.16
C GLU A 212 -16.43 26.80 -10.50
N ALA A 213 -15.84 27.37 -11.56
CA ALA A 213 -15.79 26.79 -12.89
C ALA A 213 -14.62 27.33 -13.70
N VAL A 214 -14.19 26.55 -14.70
CA VAL A 214 -13.05 26.87 -15.56
C VAL A 214 -13.41 26.69 -17.03
N SER A 215 -12.93 27.60 -17.87
CA SER A 215 -12.92 27.45 -19.34
C SER A 215 -11.53 27.79 -19.86
N ALA A 216 -11.30 27.66 -21.18
CA ALA A 216 -10.00 27.94 -21.77
C ALA A 216 -9.47 29.37 -21.50
N THR A 217 -10.37 30.34 -21.29
CA THR A 217 -10.00 31.76 -21.11
C THR A 217 -10.63 32.42 -19.90
N THR A 218 -11.44 31.69 -19.11
CA THR A 218 -12.17 32.27 -17.97
C THR A 218 -12.12 31.42 -16.71
N LEU A 219 -12.09 32.07 -15.56
CA LEU A 219 -12.31 31.48 -14.25
C LEU A 219 -13.60 32.07 -13.67
N THR A 220 -14.51 31.24 -13.18
CA THR A 220 -15.67 31.71 -12.40
C THR A 220 -15.28 31.69 -10.93
N LEU A 221 -15.44 32.83 -10.25
CA LEU A 221 -15.15 33.01 -8.83
C LEU A 221 -16.45 33.37 -8.08
N PRO A 222 -16.51 33.13 -6.76
CA PRO A 222 -17.61 33.56 -5.92
C PRO A 222 -17.84 35.06 -6.07
N LYS A 223 -19.11 35.47 -6.01
CA LYS A 223 -19.54 36.88 -6.06
C LYS A 223 -19.20 37.67 -4.78
N ALA A 224 -17.97 37.49 -4.27
CA ALA A 224 -17.43 38.12 -3.08
C ALA A 224 -16.59 39.38 -3.40
N ILE A 225 -16.14 39.53 -4.66
CA ILE A 225 -15.55 40.78 -5.16
C ILE A 225 -16.69 41.76 -5.46
N THR A 226 -16.65 42.95 -4.88
CA THR A 226 -17.80 43.89 -4.84
C THR A 226 -17.81 44.95 -5.93
N ALA A 227 -16.77 45.03 -6.75
CA ALA A 227 -16.67 45.97 -7.87
C ALA A 227 -16.09 45.31 -9.12
N ASP A 228 -16.50 45.78 -10.30
CA ASP A 228 -15.93 45.34 -11.56
C ASP A 228 -14.47 45.77 -11.66
N VAL A 229 -13.64 44.90 -12.24
CA VAL A 229 -12.23 45.18 -12.50
C VAL A 229 -12.05 45.27 -14.01
N ALA A 230 -11.71 46.47 -14.49
CA ALA A 230 -11.41 46.69 -15.89
C ALA A 230 -10.18 45.88 -16.32
N ALA A 231 -10.08 45.55 -17.62
CA ALA A 231 -8.97 44.78 -18.17
C ALA A 231 -7.63 45.47 -17.88
N ALA A 232 -6.80 44.82 -17.05
CA ALA A 232 -5.49 45.30 -16.65
C ALA A 232 -4.52 44.13 -16.47
N VAL A 233 -3.22 44.41 -16.45
CA VAL A 233 -2.21 43.42 -16.07
C VAL A 233 -2.04 43.48 -14.55
N PHE A 234 -2.36 42.38 -13.86
CA PHE A 234 -2.02 42.22 -12.46
C PHE A 234 -1.53 40.80 -12.16
N ASP A 235 -0.69 40.69 -11.14
CA ASP A 235 -0.18 39.39 -10.69
C ASP A 235 -1.21 38.68 -9.83
N PHE A 236 -1.24 37.36 -9.91
CA PHE A 236 -2.02 36.48 -9.04
C PHE A 236 -1.22 35.20 -8.80
N ASN A 237 -1.61 34.46 -7.77
CA ASN A 237 -1.03 33.16 -7.48
C ASN A 237 -2.11 32.08 -7.56
N LYS A 238 -1.78 30.93 -8.12
CA LYS A 238 -2.51 29.70 -7.80
C LYS A 238 -2.10 29.30 -6.38
N GLN A 239 -3.07 29.10 -5.50
CA GLN A 239 -2.85 28.59 -4.17
C GLN A 239 -3.12 27.08 -4.18
N ASP A 240 -2.07 26.30 -3.99
CA ASP A 240 -2.16 24.87 -3.75
C ASP A 240 -2.19 24.67 -2.23
N ASN A 241 -3.24 24.02 -1.74
CA ASN A 241 -3.37 23.65 -0.34
C ASN A 241 -2.68 22.30 -0.12
N GLY A 242 -1.48 22.30 0.44
CA GLY A 242 -0.83 21.08 0.92
C GLY A 242 0.70 21.12 0.83
N GLU A 243 1.34 20.42 1.77
CA GLU A 243 2.78 20.18 1.71
C GLU A 243 3.14 19.31 0.50
N GLU A 244 4.29 19.57 -0.12
CA GLU A 244 4.81 18.68 -1.14
C GLU A 244 4.99 17.27 -0.55
N ALA A 245 4.48 16.27 -1.28
CA ALA A 245 4.77 14.88 -0.94
C ALA A 245 6.25 14.58 -1.22
N ARG A 246 6.71 13.35 -0.93
CA ARG A 246 8.12 12.99 -1.16
C ARG A 246 8.52 13.09 -2.64
N ARG A 247 7.58 12.94 -3.58
CA ARG A 247 7.75 13.08 -5.04
C ARG A 247 8.93 12.28 -5.60
N VAL A 248 9.08 11.03 -5.18
CA VAL A 248 10.25 10.19 -5.51
C VAL A 248 9.99 9.17 -6.61
N GLN A 249 10.90 9.13 -7.58
CA GLN A 249 11.00 8.04 -8.56
C GLN A 249 11.75 6.81 -8.00
N TYR A 250 12.75 7.06 -7.13
CA TYR A 250 13.58 6.04 -6.50
C TYR A 250 13.32 6.01 -5.00
N PHE A 251 13.02 4.83 -4.46
CA PHE A 251 12.71 4.68 -3.06
C PHE A 251 13.26 3.38 -2.49
N GLU A 252 13.40 3.36 -1.17
CA GLU A 252 13.89 2.22 -0.40
C GLU A 252 12.75 1.66 0.43
N LEU A 253 12.66 0.34 0.45
CA LEU A 253 11.72 -0.44 1.24
C LEU A 253 12.48 -1.23 2.30
N THR A 254 11.90 -1.33 3.48
CA THR A 254 12.33 -2.31 4.48
C THR A 254 11.18 -3.25 4.79
N TRP A 255 11.42 -4.54 4.63
CA TRP A 255 10.38 -5.55 4.73
C TRP A 255 10.87 -6.76 5.51
N LYS A 256 10.02 -7.29 6.39
CA LYS A 256 10.27 -8.53 7.10
C LYS A 256 9.37 -9.62 6.51
N PRO A 257 9.93 -10.69 5.91
CA PRO A 257 9.14 -11.79 5.38
C PRO A 257 8.15 -12.35 6.41
N PRO A 258 6.89 -12.63 6.05
CA PRO A 258 5.87 -13.14 6.97
C PRO A 258 6.04 -14.64 7.31
N LEU A 259 7.26 -15.15 7.26
CA LEU A 259 7.60 -16.52 7.64
C LEU A 259 7.51 -16.68 9.15
N SER A 260 6.98 -17.81 9.63
CA SER A 260 6.84 -18.10 11.07
C SER A 260 8.14 -17.97 11.86
N ILE A 261 9.27 -18.34 11.25
CA ILE A 261 10.59 -18.20 11.86
C ILE A 261 10.94 -16.74 12.18
N MET A 262 10.40 -15.77 11.43
CA MET A 262 10.63 -14.33 11.60
C MET A 262 9.79 -13.73 12.74
N LYS A 263 8.95 -14.54 13.39
CA LYS A 263 8.10 -14.16 14.53
C LYS A 263 8.71 -14.56 15.88
N ILE A 264 9.70 -15.46 15.90
CA ILE A 264 10.24 -15.97 17.17
C ILE A 264 10.94 -14.85 17.95
N GLY A 265 10.63 -14.70 19.24
CA GLY A 265 11.17 -13.64 20.10
C GLY A 265 12.58 -13.89 20.66
N HIS A 266 13.25 -14.96 20.24
CA HIS A 266 14.56 -15.38 20.77
C HIS A 266 15.57 -15.60 19.64
N CYS A 267 16.86 -15.56 19.99
CA CYS A 267 17.93 -15.76 19.02
C CYS A 267 18.20 -17.25 18.81
N LEU A 268 18.59 -17.61 17.59
CA LEU A 268 18.98 -18.95 17.16
C LEU A 268 20.51 -19.09 17.26
N PRO A 269 21.01 -20.21 17.81
CA PRO A 269 22.43 -20.50 17.93
C PRO A 269 23.07 -20.86 16.58
N THR A 270 24.31 -21.33 16.62
CA THR A 270 25.12 -21.73 15.46
C THR A 270 24.37 -22.68 14.52
N ALA A 271 24.17 -22.27 13.27
CA ALA A 271 23.63 -23.10 12.19
C ALA A 271 23.90 -22.45 10.82
N LYS A 272 23.66 -23.22 9.76
CA LYS A 272 23.56 -22.72 8.38
C LYS A 272 22.12 -22.35 8.08
N PHE A 273 21.92 -21.13 7.63
CA PHE A 273 20.62 -20.58 7.37
C PHE A 273 20.49 -20.18 5.91
N GLU A 274 19.28 -20.34 5.37
CA GLU A 274 18.98 -19.94 4.01
C GLU A 274 17.56 -19.37 3.93
N LEU A 275 17.44 -18.19 3.33
CA LEU A 275 16.17 -17.59 2.93
C LEU A 275 16.06 -17.66 1.42
N ILE A 276 14.97 -18.24 0.94
CA ILE A 276 14.69 -18.44 -0.48
C ILE A 276 13.42 -17.66 -0.81
N LEU A 277 13.51 -16.75 -1.78
CA LEU A 277 12.39 -15.96 -2.27
C LEU A 277 12.16 -16.25 -3.75
N ASN A 278 10.93 -16.55 -4.13
CA ASN A 278 10.56 -16.80 -5.51
C ASN A 278 9.76 -15.60 -6.05
N PRO A 279 10.37 -14.74 -6.89
CA PRO A 279 9.67 -13.61 -7.47
C PRO A 279 8.61 -14.08 -8.48
N HIS A 280 7.61 -13.23 -8.72
CA HIS A 280 6.72 -13.40 -9.88
C HIS A 280 7.51 -13.29 -11.20
N ASN A 281 6.96 -13.85 -12.28
CA ASN A 281 7.57 -13.78 -13.60
C ASN A 281 7.64 -12.33 -14.16
N GLU A 282 8.45 -12.11 -15.19
CA GLU A 282 8.73 -10.79 -15.78
C GLU A 282 7.45 -10.06 -16.24
N SER A 283 6.46 -10.81 -16.75
CA SER A 283 5.16 -10.28 -17.18
C SER A 283 4.21 -9.89 -16.03
N ALA A 284 4.48 -10.36 -14.80
CA ALA A 284 3.59 -10.17 -13.66
C ALA A 284 4.17 -9.22 -12.61
N TYR A 285 5.43 -9.40 -12.17
CA TYR A 285 5.93 -8.71 -10.96
C TYR A 285 5.80 -7.18 -11.04
N GLN A 286 5.96 -6.58 -12.23
CA GLN A 286 5.79 -5.14 -12.42
C GLN A 286 4.34 -4.69 -12.21
N LYS A 287 3.35 -5.47 -12.67
CA LYS A 287 1.93 -5.19 -12.39
C LYS A 287 1.60 -5.38 -10.91
N TYR A 288 2.14 -6.43 -10.29
CA TYR A 288 1.97 -6.66 -8.85
C TYR A 288 2.57 -5.53 -8.01
N ALA A 289 3.59 -4.83 -8.50
CA ALA A 289 4.24 -3.72 -7.83
C ALA A 289 3.38 -2.43 -7.75
N ILE A 290 2.26 -2.34 -8.47
CA ILE A 290 1.46 -1.12 -8.50
C ILE A 290 -0.01 -1.36 -8.13
N GLU A 291 -0.67 -0.30 -7.68
CA GLU A 291 -2.12 -0.15 -7.72
C GLU A 291 -2.45 1.07 -8.61
N SER A 292 -3.48 0.99 -9.45
CA SER A 292 -3.80 2.05 -10.42
C SER A 292 -5.30 2.33 -10.55
N MET A 293 -5.62 3.50 -11.11
CA MET A 293 -7.01 3.92 -11.35
C MET A 293 -7.66 3.17 -12.52
N THR A 294 -6.89 2.94 -13.58
CA THR A 294 -7.22 2.10 -14.75
C THR A 294 -6.19 0.99 -14.89
N ASP A 295 -6.49 -0.14 -15.55
CA ASP A 295 -5.46 -1.18 -15.76
C ASP A 295 -4.31 -0.61 -16.59
N LYS A 296 -3.08 -0.92 -16.17
CA LYS A 296 -1.85 -0.39 -16.76
C LYS A 296 -1.00 -1.50 -17.33
N ILE A 297 -0.29 -1.18 -18.40
CA ILE A 297 0.60 -2.09 -19.12
C ILE A 297 2.04 -1.76 -18.73
N ALA A 298 2.75 -2.77 -18.20
CA ALA A 298 4.14 -2.63 -17.81
C ALA A 298 5.07 -2.65 -19.04
N ASN A 299 6.15 -1.86 -18.97
CA ASN A 299 7.27 -1.95 -19.89
C ASN A 299 8.16 -3.15 -19.51
N VAL A 300 7.88 -4.29 -20.13
CA VAL A 300 8.68 -5.53 -20.00
C VAL A 300 9.93 -5.55 -20.87
N SER A 301 10.26 -4.46 -21.57
CA SER A 301 11.46 -4.39 -22.41
C SER A 301 12.72 -4.31 -21.54
N ARG A 302 13.68 -5.19 -21.83
CA ARG A 302 15.02 -5.16 -21.25
C ARG A 302 15.91 -4.04 -21.76
N SER A 303 15.45 -3.31 -22.77
CA SER A 303 16.17 -2.17 -23.34
C SER A 303 15.57 -0.86 -22.85
N ALA A 304 16.40 0.00 -22.25
CA ALA A 304 16.00 1.32 -21.75
C ALA A 304 15.57 2.31 -22.86
N VAL A 305 15.82 1.99 -24.13
CA VAL A 305 15.64 2.93 -25.26
C VAL A 305 14.36 2.67 -26.07
N VAL A 306 13.71 1.52 -25.89
CA VAL A 306 12.51 1.17 -26.65
C VAL A 306 11.39 0.84 -25.66
N SER A 307 10.52 1.83 -25.43
CA SER A 307 9.20 1.58 -24.84
C SER A 307 8.35 0.81 -25.86
N PRO A 308 7.80 -0.37 -25.51
CA PRO A 308 6.81 -1.02 -26.34
C PRO A 308 5.66 -0.05 -26.63
N ALA A 309 5.09 -0.10 -27.84
CA ALA A 309 3.85 0.62 -28.11
C ALA A 309 2.81 0.21 -27.05
N ASN A 310 2.22 1.20 -26.37
CA ASN A 310 1.20 1.05 -25.31
C ASN A 310 1.70 0.67 -23.90
N ALA A 311 3.00 0.76 -23.58
CA ALA A 311 3.42 0.65 -22.19
C ALA A 311 3.16 1.96 -21.41
N ASP A 312 2.62 1.85 -20.20
CA ASP A 312 2.30 2.99 -19.34
C ASP A 312 3.43 3.31 -18.34
N PHE A 313 4.08 2.28 -17.80
CA PHE A 313 5.03 2.43 -16.68
C PHE A 313 6.18 1.44 -16.74
N LYS A 314 7.21 1.68 -15.92
CA LYS A 314 8.28 0.70 -15.66
C LYS A 314 8.57 0.63 -14.16
N PHE A 315 8.59 -0.59 -13.63
CA PHE A 315 9.04 -0.87 -12.26
C PHE A 315 10.30 -1.73 -12.28
N ARG A 316 11.31 -1.34 -11.50
CA ARG A 316 12.59 -2.06 -11.40
C ARG A 316 13.04 -2.19 -9.95
N VAL A 317 13.66 -3.32 -9.64
CA VAL A 317 14.45 -3.50 -8.42
C VAL A 317 15.88 -3.08 -8.72
N GLU A 318 16.38 -2.07 -8.02
CA GLU A 318 17.72 -1.51 -8.23
C GLU A 318 18.77 -2.19 -7.33
N ASP A 319 18.40 -2.52 -6.09
CA ASP A 319 19.20 -3.40 -5.23
C ASP A 319 18.33 -4.16 -4.22
N MET A 320 18.82 -5.29 -3.73
CA MET A 320 18.18 -6.03 -2.65
C MET A 320 19.23 -6.74 -1.79
N TYR A 321 19.15 -6.56 -0.48
CA TYR A 321 20.02 -7.20 0.50
C TYR A 321 19.25 -7.68 1.72
N TYR A 322 19.70 -8.78 2.31
CA TYR A 322 19.19 -9.25 3.58
C TYR A 322 20.07 -8.75 4.73
N TYR A 323 19.49 -7.99 5.64
CA TYR A 323 20.15 -7.49 6.85
C TYR A 323 19.89 -8.44 8.00
N ILE A 324 20.91 -9.25 8.29
CA ILE A 324 20.87 -10.29 9.32
C ILE A 324 21.26 -9.66 10.65
N ASN A 325 20.34 -9.65 11.60
CA ASN A 325 20.64 -9.24 12.96
C ASN A 325 21.36 -10.37 13.68
N THR A 326 22.53 -10.07 14.23
CA THR A 326 23.29 -10.99 15.07
C THR A 326 23.57 -10.39 16.44
N VAL A 327 23.73 -11.25 17.43
CA VAL A 327 24.11 -10.89 18.80
C VAL A 327 25.18 -11.86 19.28
N ASN A 328 26.03 -11.41 20.19
CA ASN A 328 26.94 -12.30 20.90
C ASN A 328 26.19 -12.98 22.04
N GLY A 329 26.16 -14.30 22.03
CA GLY A 329 25.62 -15.14 23.08
C GLY A 329 26.66 -16.14 23.60
N PRO A 330 26.28 -17.00 24.54
CA PRO A 330 27.13 -18.08 25.01
C PRO A 330 27.44 -19.06 23.87
N ARG A 331 28.64 -19.65 23.90
CA ARG A 331 29.02 -20.67 22.94
C ARG A 331 28.07 -21.88 23.05
N ALA A 332 27.54 -22.33 21.91
CA ALA A 332 26.60 -23.44 21.84
C ALA A 332 27.24 -24.66 21.15
N ASP A 333 27.91 -25.52 21.93
CA ASP A 333 28.55 -26.73 21.38
C ASP A 333 27.58 -27.93 21.27
N ASN A 334 26.69 -28.10 22.24
CA ASN A 334 25.67 -29.16 22.26
C ASN A 334 24.41 -28.66 22.99
N LEU A 335 23.50 -28.04 22.25
CA LEU A 335 22.25 -27.47 22.76
C LEU A 335 21.06 -28.07 22.02
N SER A 336 20.07 -28.52 22.80
CA SER A 336 18.74 -28.88 22.29
C SER A 336 17.75 -27.79 22.71
N TYR A 337 16.96 -27.28 21.76
CA TYR A 337 15.91 -26.32 22.03
C TYR A 337 14.71 -26.59 21.12
N LEU A 338 13.53 -26.20 21.58
CA LEU A 338 12.28 -26.33 20.84
C LEU A 338 12.00 -24.99 20.15
N ILE A 339 11.69 -25.06 18.86
CA ILE A 339 11.21 -23.91 18.09
C ILE A 339 9.72 -24.13 17.87
N ASP A 340 8.90 -23.27 18.48
CA ASP A 340 7.47 -23.23 18.21
C ASP A 340 7.22 -22.26 17.05
N LEU A 341 6.51 -22.73 16.03
CA LEU A 341 6.34 -22.02 14.76
C LEU A 341 4.87 -21.94 14.39
N GLU A 342 4.35 -20.72 14.39
CA GLU A 342 2.99 -20.41 13.97
C GLU A 342 2.98 -20.04 12.48
N ASN A 343 2.66 -21.03 11.65
CA ASN A 343 2.53 -20.87 10.21
C ASN A 343 1.12 -20.40 9.84
N THR A 344 1.05 -19.46 8.90
CA THR A 344 -0.19 -19.03 8.24
C THR A 344 -0.23 -19.60 6.84
N ASN A 345 -1.30 -20.33 6.54
CA ASN A 345 -1.55 -20.88 5.21
C ASN A 345 -2.79 -20.22 4.62
N CYS A 346 -2.76 -19.94 3.32
CA CYS A 346 -3.85 -19.33 2.59
C CYS A 346 -4.37 -20.30 1.53
N GLN A 347 -5.69 -20.45 1.47
CA GLN A 347 -6.40 -21.20 0.44
C GLN A 347 -7.53 -20.32 -0.09
N SER A 348 -7.88 -20.50 -1.36
CA SER A 348 -8.92 -19.71 -2.03
C SER A 348 -9.86 -20.62 -2.80
N ASP A 349 -11.14 -20.27 -2.81
CA ASP A 349 -12.15 -20.85 -3.70
C ASP A 349 -12.98 -19.72 -4.31
N ASN A 350 -13.46 -19.91 -5.53
CA ASN A 350 -14.20 -18.89 -6.26
C ASN A 350 -15.68 -18.88 -5.84
N VAL A 351 -16.18 -17.71 -5.45
CA VAL A 351 -17.59 -17.44 -5.16
C VAL A 351 -18.16 -16.62 -6.33
N PRO A 352 -18.75 -17.26 -7.37
CA PRO A 352 -19.01 -16.59 -8.64
C PRO A 352 -20.18 -15.59 -8.60
N ASN A 353 -21.12 -15.76 -7.66
CA ASN A 353 -22.33 -14.96 -7.50
C ASN A 353 -22.74 -14.96 -6.02
N VAL A 354 -23.78 -14.20 -5.66
CA VAL A 354 -24.43 -14.28 -4.34
C VAL A 354 -24.80 -15.74 -4.05
N SER A 355 -24.06 -16.36 -3.14
CA SER A 355 -24.16 -17.79 -2.87
C SER A 355 -23.95 -18.04 -1.38
N PHE A 356 -24.83 -18.87 -0.81
CA PHE A 356 -24.70 -19.39 0.54
C PHE A 356 -24.31 -20.88 0.54
N GLN A 357 -23.71 -21.34 -0.57
CA GLN A 357 -23.23 -22.72 -0.69
C GLN A 357 -22.02 -22.95 0.22
N GLN A 358 -22.01 -24.10 0.89
CA GLN A 358 -20.88 -24.53 1.70
C GLN A 358 -19.66 -24.81 0.82
N ARG A 359 -18.52 -24.26 1.22
CA ARG A 359 -17.20 -24.57 0.68
C ARG A 359 -16.36 -25.25 1.76
N ASN A 360 -15.57 -26.23 1.35
CA ASN A 360 -14.74 -27.02 2.26
C ASN A 360 -13.27 -26.69 2.01
N PHE A 361 -12.53 -26.48 3.09
CA PHE A 361 -11.10 -26.24 3.08
C PHE A 361 -10.44 -27.21 4.04
N ASP A 362 -9.36 -27.84 3.61
CA ASP A 362 -8.60 -28.77 4.45
C ASP A 362 -7.55 -27.99 5.23
N VAL A 363 -7.62 -28.05 6.56
CA VAL A 363 -6.69 -27.34 7.45
C VAL A 363 -5.92 -28.32 8.33
N SER A 364 -4.75 -27.90 8.82
CA SER A 364 -3.92 -28.72 9.71
C SER A 364 -4.68 -29.07 11.00
N PRO A 365 -4.51 -30.28 11.57
CA PRO A 365 -5.00 -30.60 12.92
C PRO A 365 -4.45 -29.66 14.00
N SER A 366 -3.33 -28.99 13.78
CA SER A 366 -2.77 -27.99 14.71
C SER A 366 -3.38 -26.58 14.56
N THR A 367 -4.39 -26.39 13.72
CA THR A 367 -5.00 -25.07 13.48
C THR A 367 -5.78 -24.60 14.70
N TYR A 368 -5.44 -23.42 15.20
CA TYR A 368 -6.05 -22.79 16.38
C TYR A 368 -6.90 -21.55 16.04
N ALA A 369 -6.80 -21.02 14.83
CA ALA A 369 -7.55 -19.85 14.38
C ALA A 369 -7.81 -19.93 12.87
N LEU A 370 -8.91 -19.31 12.43
CA LEU A 370 -9.33 -19.24 11.04
C LEU A 370 -9.69 -17.80 10.68
N THR A 371 -9.30 -17.38 9.47
CA THR A 371 -9.65 -16.07 8.91
C THR A 371 -10.36 -16.25 7.60
N VAL A 372 -11.46 -15.53 7.40
CA VAL A 372 -12.15 -15.45 6.11
C VAL A 372 -12.06 -14.04 5.58
N ALA A 373 -11.74 -13.90 4.29
CA ALA A 373 -11.71 -12.63 3.59
C ALA A 373 -12.18 -12.84 2.14
N TYR A 374 -12.73 -11.82 1.52
CA TYR A 374 -13.17 -11.86 0.11
C TYR A 374 -12.24 -11.01 -0.73
N GLN A 375 -11.80 -11.51 -1.87
CA GLN A 375 -10.91 -10.76 -2.75
C GLN A 375 -11.30 -10.97 -4.20
N ASP A 376 -11.19 -9.91 -4.98
CA ASP A 376 -11.41 -9.96 -6.42
C ASP A 376 -10.43 -10.94 -7.09
N THR A 377 -10.96 -11.85 -7.92
CA THR A 377 -10.14 -12.82 -8.68
C THR A 377 -9.13 -12.17 -9.63
N ARG A 378 -9.31 -10.88 -9.96
CA ARG A 378 -8.41 -10.09 -10.81
C ARG A 378 -7.24 -9.50 -10.03
N ALA A 379 -7.18 -9.63 -8.71
CA ALA A 379 -6.11 -9.10 -7.88
C ALA A 379 -4.73 -9.62 -8.33
N GLY A 380 -3.81 -8.68 -8.58
CA GLY A 380 -2.46 -8.98 -9.11
C GLY A 380 -2.40 -9.22 -10.63
N VAL A 381 -3.51 -9.53 -11.30
CA VAL A 381 -3.56 -9.67 -12.77
C VAL A 381 -3.89 -8.32 -13.45
N ASN A 382 -4.82 -7.58 -12.85
CA ASN A 382 -5.17 -6.22 -13.23
C ASN A 382 -4.64 -5.26 -12.15
N SER A 383 -3.91 -4.23 -12.56
CA SER A 383 -3.24 -3.31 -11.64
C SER A 383 -4.21 -2.44 -10.84
N GLN A 384 -5.50 -2.44 -11.16
CA GLN A 384 -6.53 -1.77 -10.38
C GLN A 384 -6.89 -2.48 -9.06
N PHE A 385 -6.49 -3.74 -8.91
CA PHE A 385 -6.85 -4.57 -7.77
C PHE A 385 -5.60 -5.07 -7.06
N SER A 386 -5.40 -4.59 -5.83
CA SER A 386 -4.27 -4.98 -5.01
C SER A 386 -4.44 -6.40 -4.44
N PRO A 387 -3.40 -7.27 -4.50
CA PRO A 387 -3.40 -8.57 -3.84
C PRO A 387 -3.32 -8.48 -2.30
N THR A 388 -3.06 -7.29 -1.74
CA THR A 388 -2.97 -7.06 -0.29
C THR A 388 -4.21 -6.40 0.29
N LYS A 389 -5.15 -5.98 -0.57
CA LYS A 389 -6.48 -5.51 -0.17
C LYS A 389 -7.49 -6.63 -0.36
N PHE A 390 -8.27 -6.90 0.68
CA PHE A 390 -9.30 -7.93 0.69
C PHE A 390 -10.65 -7.36 0.26
N ALA A 391 -10.68 -6.80 -0.95
CA ALA A 391 -11.86 -6.16 -1.51
C ALA A 391 -12.29 -6.87 -2.81
N SER A 392 -13.59 -6.87 -3.09
CA SER A 392 -14.20 -7.51 -4.25
C SER A 392 -15.10 -6.51 -4.95
N PHE A 393 -15.08 -6.38 -6.27
CA PHE A 393 -15.81 -5.29 -6.94
C PHE A 393 -16.82 -5.79 -7.98
N GLU A 394 -17.98 -5.13 -8.10
CA GLU A 394 -18.93 -5.41 -9.19
C GLU A 394 -18.41 -4.86 -10.52
N GLY A 395 -18.82 -5.51 -11.61
CA GLY A 395 -18.68 -4.98 -12.97
C GLY A 395 -17.37 -5.32 -13.69
N THR A 396 -17.36 -4.99 -14.98
CA THR A 396 -16.15 -4.94 -15.81
C THR A 396 -15.28 -3.80 -15.33
N ALA A 397 -13.97 -4.00 -15.23
CA ALA A 397 -13.01 -3.19 -14.48
C ALA A 397 -12.82 -1.71 -14.91
N GLU A 398 -13.78 -1.05 -15.56
CA GLU A 398 -13.55 0.18 -16.31
C GLU A 398 -14.13 1.47 -15.72
N THR A 399 -14.85 1.44 -14.60
CA THR A 399 -15.51 2.66 -14.08
C THR A 399 -15.05 3.05 -12.67
N SER A 400 -15.03 4.36 -12.43
CA SER A 400 -14.86 5.03 -11.14
C SER A 400 -15.84 4.59 -10.04
N ASP A 401 -16.85 3.79 -10.40
CA ASP A 401 -17.86 3.21 -9.52
C ASP A 401 -17.47 1.80 -9.08
N LYS A 402 -16.29 1.66 -8.46
CA LYS A 402 -15.88 0.42 -7.78
C LYS A 402 -16.76 0.22 -6.54
N VAL A 403 -17.96 -0.35 -6.72
CA VAL A 403 -18.81 -0.74 -5.58
C VAL A 403 -18.24 -2.02 -4.98
N ASN A 404 -17.81 -1.93 -3.72
CA ASN A 404 -17.25 -3.06 -3.00
C ASN A 404 -18.37 -4.05 -2.64
N VAL A 405 -18.23 -5.30 -3.05
CA VAL A 405 -19.24 -6.37 -2.95
C VAL A 405 -19.14 -7.10 -1.63
N ASP A 406 -17.97 -7.09 -0.99
CA ASP A 406 -17.81 -7.63 0.36
C ASP A 406 -18.73 -6.90 1.36
N GLU A 407 -19.06 -5.63 1.10
CA GLU A 407 -20.04 -4.85 1.87
C GLU A 407 -21.46 -5.43 1.81
N LYS A 408 -21.77 -6.20 0.76
CA LYS A 408 -23.07 -6.87 0.60
C LYS A 408 -23.17 -8.19 1.38
N LEU A 409 -22.14 -8.57 2.15
CA LEU A 409 -22.17 -9.77 2.99
C LEU A 409 -23.25 -9.64 4.06
N ASN A 410 -24.32 -10.43 3.94
CA ASN A 410 -25.43 -10.40 4.89
C ASN A 410 -25.38 -11.52 5.93
N ARG A 411 -24.69 -12.63 5.64
CA ARG A 411 -24.56 -13.80 6.52
C ARG A 411 -23.34 -14.64 6.14
N PHE A 412 -22.58 -15.10 7.13
CA PHE A 412 -21.57 -16.15 6.95
C PHE A 412 -21.41 -16.94 8.25
N PHE A 413 -20.89 -18.16 8.14
CA PHE A 413 -20.45 -18.96 9.27
C PHE A 413 -19.30 -19.90 8.85
N ILE A 414 -18.51 -20.32 9.83
CA ILE A 414 -17.43 -21.28 9.73
C ILE A 414 -17.81 -22.46 10.62
N GLN A 415 -17.84 -23.67 10.05
CA GLN A 415 -17.95 -24.91 10.82
C GLN A 415 -16.58 -25.53 10.95
N TYR A 416 -16.11 -25.69 12.19
CA TYR A 416 -14.81 -26.28 12.48
C TYR A 416 -14.81 -26.96 13.85
N ALA A 417 -14.22 -28.15 13.94
CA ALA A 417 -14.12 -28.93 15.18
C ALA A 417 -15.47 -29.08 15.93
N GLY A 418 -16.54 -29.40 15.19
CA GLY A 418 -17.89 -29.55 15.73
C GLY A 418 -18.54 -28.26 16.25
N GLN A 419 -17.88 -27.11 16.10
CA GLN A 419 -18.34 -25.80 16.54
C GLN A 419 -18.64 -24.90 15.34
N GLN A 420 -19.49 -23.89 15.57
CA GLN A 420 -19.84 -22.88 14.58
C GLN A 420 -19.36 -21.49 15.04
N PHE A 421 -18.70 -20.77 14.14
CA PHE A 421 -18.20 -19.42 14.37
C PHE A 421 -18.69 -18.46 13.28
N PRO A 422 -19.14 -17.24 13.62
CA PRO A 422 -19.47 -16.80 14.97
C PRO A 422 -20.77 -17.47 15.48
N SER A 423 -20.97 -17.42 16.80
CA SER A 423 -22.19 -17.90 17.47
C SER A 423 -22.76 -16.78 18.35
N PRO A 424 -23.97 -16.24 18.06
CA PRO A 424 -24.86 -16.60 16.96
C PRO A 424 -24.33 -16.16 15.58
N ASP A 425 -24.96 -16.65 14.50
CA ASP A 425 -24.64 -16.34 13.11
C ASP A 425 -24.40 -14.82 12.87
N ALA A 426 -23.42 -14.51 12.03
CA ALA A 426 -23.13 -13.13 11.63
C ALA A 426 -24.27 -12.54 10.81
N SER A 427 -24.62 -11.27 11.08
CA SER A 427 -25.53 -10.47 10.24
C SER A 427 -24.96 -9.07 9.92
N PRO A 428 -23.81 -8.97 9.19
CA PRO A 428 -23.07 -7.72 9.03
C PRO A 428 -23.58 -6.88 7.84
N GLU A 429 -24.83 -6.47 7.89
CA GLU A 429 -25.42 -5.66 6.81
C GLU A 429 -24.79 -4.27 6.74
N PHE A 430 -24.32 -3.89 5.55
CA PHE A 430 -23.86 -2.55 5.22
C PHE A 430 -24.58 -2.05 3.97
N VAL A 431 -25.41 -1.03 4.13
CA VAL A 431 -26.11 -0.35 3.02
C VAL A 431 -26.09 1.16 3.28
N ALA A 432 -26.32 1.97 2.25
CA ALA A 432 -26.35 3.42 2.40
C ALA A 432 -27.30 3.85 3.55
N GLY A 433 -26.77 4.50 4.57
CA GLY A 433 -27.51 4.94 5.76
C GLY A 433 -27.66 3.90 6.88
N LYS A 434 -27.06 2.70 6.75
CA LYS A 434 -27.14 1.63 7.76
C LYS A 434 -25.85 0.79 7.80
N ASP A 435 -25.21 0.77 8.96
CA ASP A 435 -24.00 -0.01 9.21
C ASP A 435 -24.17 -0.90 10.45
N TYR A 436 -24.26 -2.22 10.24
CA TYR A 436 -24.29 -3.25 11.29
C TYR A 436 -23.00 -4.08 11.34
N THR A 437 -21.91 -3.57 10.80
CA THR A 437 -20.63 -4.29 10.71
C THR A 437 -19.79 -4.15 11.98
N THR A 438 -20.10 -3.16 12.84
CA THR A 438 -19.34 -2.84 14.05
C THR A 438 -19.09 -4.05 14.95
N GLN A 439 -20.09 -4.92 15.15
CA GLN A 439 -19.92 -6.12 15.98
C GLN A 439 -18.88 -7.08 15.37
N ARG A 440 -18.90 -7.30 14.05
CA ARG A 440 -17.94 -8.19 13.38
C ARG A 440 -16.53 -7.61 13.38
N TYR A 441 -16.42 -6.30 13.23
CA TYR A 441 -15.17 -5.57 13.38
C TYR A 441 -14.61 -5.79 14.80
N VAL A 442 -15.39 -5.46 15.84
CA VAL A 442 -14.96 -5.64 17.24
C VAL A 442 -14.58 -7.09 17.55
N ASP A 443 -15.37 -8.07 17.11
CA ASP A 443 -15.06 -9.48 17.31
C ASP A 443 -13.73 -9.87 16.65
N THR A 444 -13.45 -9.38 15.44
CA THR A 444 -12.19 -9.62 14.73
C THR A 444 -11.00 -9.03 15.49
N ILE A 445 -11.13 -7.80 15.96
CA ILE A 445 -10.10 -7.08 16.71
C ILE A 445 -9.87 -7.70 18.09
N LEU A 446 -10.92 -8.20 18.76
CA LEU A 446 -10.81 -8.94 20.02
C LEU A 446 -10.11 -10.29 19.83
N ASN A 447 -10.53 -11.07 18.82
CA ASN A 447 -9.94 -12.39 18.56
C ASN A 447 -8.46 -12.31 18.15
N SER A 448 -8.07 -11.25 17.42
CA SER A 448 -6.66 -11.02 17.07
C SER A 448 -5.80 -10.54 18.25
N GLY A 449 -6.41 -10.13 19.36
CA GLY A 449 -5.73 -9.51 20.50
C GLY A 449 -5.29 -8.06 20.27
N SER A 450 -5.48 -7.52 19.07
CA SER A 450 -5.10 -6.14 18.71
C SER A 450 -5.91 -5.08 19.46
N TYR A 451 -7.10 -5.43 19.99
CA TYR A 451 -7.88 -4.57 20.88
C TYR A 451 -7.08 -4.04 22.08
N PHE A 452 -6.13 -4.83 22.58
CA PHE A 452 -5.34 -4.51 23.76
C PHE A 452 -3.99 -3.84 23.44
N ASN A 453 -3.75 -3.53 22.16
CA ASN A 453 -2.53 -2.85 21.74
C ASN A 453 -2.60 -1.36 22.11
N SER A 454 -1.56 -0.85 22.78
CA SER A 454 -1.51 0.57 23.19
C SER A 454 -1.48 1.55 22.01
N GLY A 455 -1.05 1.10 20.83
CA GLY A 455 -1.08 1.89 19.60
C GLY A 455 -2.41 1.80 18.82
N GLY A 456 -3.43 1.14 19.38
CA GLY A 456 -4.71 0.88 18.72
C GLY A 456 -4.63 -0.20 17.64
N SER A 457 -5.80 -0.62 17.17
CA SER A 457 -5.99 -1.43 15.95
C SER A 457 -6.47 -0.52 14.81
N GLU A 458 -6.39 -1.01 13.57
CA GLU A 458 -6.95 -0.29 12.41
C GLU A 458 -8.40 0.12 12.68
N THR A 459 -8.83 1.32 12.26
CA THR A 459 -10.23 1.76 12.47
C THR A 459 -11.22 0.94 11.64
N ILE A 460 -12.52 1.09 11.89
CA ILE A 460 -13.53 0.38 11.10
C ILE A 460 -13.54 0.84 9.63
N GLU A 461 -13.27 2.13 9.38
CA GLU A 461 -13.14 2.70 8.03
C GLU A 461 -11.91 2.12 7.33
N ASP A 462 -10.79 2.06 8.03
CA ASP A 462 -9.53 1.49 7.57
C ASP A 462 -9.62 -0.03 7.31
N TRP A 463 -10.35 -0.76 8.17
CA TRP A 463 -10.66 -2.18 7.98
C TRP A 463 -11.51 -2.41 6.73
N ALA A 464 -12.47 -1.52 6.47
CA ALA A 464 -13.30 -1.56 5.27
C ALA A 464 -12.52 -1.15 4.00
N SER A 465 -11.70 -0.10 4.06
CA SER A 465 -10.95 0.43 2.90
C SER A 465 -9.84 -0.52 2.44
N ARG A 466 -9.17 -1.21 3.38
CA ARG A 466 -8.21 -2.29 3.09
C ARG A 466 -8.89 -3.62 2.78
N GLY A 467 -10.22 -3.68 2.89
CA GLY A 467 -11.02 -4.87 2.68
C GLY A 467 -11.18 -5.70 3.96
N ARG A 468 -12.41 -6.15 4.21
CA ARG A 468 -12.78 -6.77 5.48
C ARG A 468 -12.23 -8.19 5.57
N TYR A 469 -11.68 -8.51 6.74
CA TYR A 469 -11.37 -9.88 7.14
C TYR A 469 -12.06 -10.22 8.45
N TYR A 470 -12.42 -11.48 8.62
CA TYR A 470 -13.13 -12.01 9.77
C TYR A 470 -12.26 -13.05 10.45
N TYR A 471 -11.61 -12.65 11.56
CA TYR A 471 -10.69 -13.49 12.31
C TYR A 471 -11.39 -14.15 13.50
N GLN A 472 -11.26 -15.46 13.65
CA GLN A 472 -11.86 -16.22 14.75
C GLN A 472 -10.81 -17.15 15.36
N VAL A 473 -10.68 -17.10 16.70
CA VAL A 473 -9.94 -18.14 17.43
C VAL A 473 -10.86 -19.35 17.56
N CYS A 474 -10.37 -20.51 17.14
CA CYS A 474 -11.13 -21.75 17.07
C CYS A 474 -10.50 -22.80 18.01
N PRO A 475 -10.69 -22.67 19.33
CA PRO A 475 -10.14 -23.61 20.28
C PRO A 475 -10.79 -24.99 20.10
N LYS A 476 -9.95 -26.03 20.07
CA LYS A 476 -10.42 -27.42 20.05
C LYS A 476 -10.73 -27.90 21.45
N ASP A 477 -11.74 -28.75 21.57
CA ASP A 477 -11.88 -29.56 22.79
C ASP A 477 -10.72 -30.54 22.86
N SER A 478 -10.25 -30.87 24.07
CA SER A 478 -9.17 -31.81 24.35
C SER A 478 -9.37 -33.22 23.74
N HIS A 479 -10.59 -33.54 23.31
CA HIS A 479 -10.97 -34.80 22.67
C HIS A 479 -10.87 -34.79 21.13
N ASP A 480 -10.81 -33.61 20.50
CA ASP A 480 -10.62 -33.47 19.05
C ASP A 480 -9.12 -33.39 18.73
N LYS A 481 -8.48 -34.55 18.58
CA LYS A 481 -7.07 -34.68 18.17
C LYS A 481 -6.89 -34.61 16.65
#